data_AF-A0A3D5F6K3-F1
#
_entry.id   AF-A0A3D5F6K3-F1
#
_cell.length_a   1.000
_cell.length_b   1.000
_cell.length_c   1.000
_cell.angle_alpha   90.00
_cell.angle_beta   90.00
_cell.angle_gamma   90.00
#
_symmetry.space_group_name_H-M   'P 1'
#
loop_
_entity.id
_entity.type
_entity.pdbx_description
1 polymer ?
#
loop_
_entity_poly.entity_id
_entity_poly.type
_entity_poly.pdbx_seq_one_letter_code
_entity_poly.pdbx_strand_id
1 'polypeptide(L)'
;MPVQEEPQLKPRSPFSLPWVLVLGFIVLSALFFVPVPKELRNAVGSAVLNTGHIIFFCMFALAFYPFTKGKNRTRLPRFLIMVFALSLLVETIQSSVGRAFQWEDILRNELGAILGISIQMHFQRPHKAHWALRISLLVAISAAILVERMPLYEKLLSLYNQS
;
A
#
# COMPACT_ATOMS: atom_id res chain seq x y z
N MET A 1 36.21 0.78 40.71
CA MET A 1 35.10 1.30 39.89
C MET A 1 35.01 0.42 38.64
N PRO A 2 33.93 -0.31 38.38
CA PRO A 2 33.81 -1.04 37.13
C PRO A 2 33.52 -0.03 36.02
N VAL A 3 34.34 -0.08 34.97
CA VAL A 3 34.16 0.70 33.75
C VAL A 3 32.83 0.26 33.13
N GLN A 4 31.86 1.17 33.06
CA GLN A 4 30.62 0.95 32.31
C GLN A 4 30.99 0.82 30.84
N GLU A 5 30.93 -0.39 30.30
CA GLU A 5 31.02 -0.61 28.86
C GLU A 5 29.82 0.08 28.20
N GLU A 6 30.09 1.14 27.41
CA GLU A 6 29.07 1.76 26.57
C GLU A 6 28.48 0.68 25.64
N PRO A 7 27.14 0.61 25.50
CA PRO A 7 26.52 -0.36 24.61
C PRO A 7 26.94 -0.06 23.18
N GLN A 8 27.84 -0.90 22.63
CA GLN A 8 28.30 -0.77 21.26
C GLN A 8 27.10 -0.81 20.31
N LEU A 9 26.84 0.33 19.68
CA LEU A 9 25.80 0.50 18.67
C LEU A 9 26.21 -0.30 17.43
N LYS A 10 25.80 -1.57 17.36
CA LYS A 10 26.05 -2.43 16.21
C LYS A 10 25.51 -1.71 14.95
N PRO A 11 26.37 -1.37 13.96
CA PRO A 11 25.91 -0.67 12.77
C PRO A 11 24.87 -1.55 12.08
N ARG A 12 23.64 -1.04 11.98
CA ARG A 12 22.56 -1.75 11.26
C ARG A 12 22.98 -1.85 9.80
N SER A 13 23.06 -3.07 9.28
CA SER A 13 23.46 -3.28 7.89
C SER A 13 22.56 -2.48 6.94
N PRO A 14 23.10 -1.91 5.86
CA PRO A 14 22.29 -1.24 4.83
C PRO A 14 21.27 -2.18 4.17
N PHE A 15 21.42 -3.51 4.34
CA PHE A 15 20.48 -4.55 3.89
C PHE A 15 19.41 -4.93 4.91
N SER A 16 19.13 -4.10 5.91
CA SER A 16 17.95 -4.38 6.74
C SER A 16 16.68 -4.30 5.87
N LEU A 17 15.73 -5.22 6.10
CA LEU A 17 14.46 -5.33 5.36
C LEU A 17 13.78 -3.97 5.01
N PRO A 18 13.78 -2.95 5.90
CA PRO A 18 13.21 -1.64 5.56
C PRO A 18 13.89 -0.95 4.38
N TRP A 19 15.21 -1.03 4.24
CA TRP A 19 15.94 -0.39 3.14
C TRP A 19 15.67 -1.06 1.79
N VAL A 20 15.53 -2.39 1.79
CA VAL A 20 15.14 -3.15 0.59
C VAL A 20 13.74 -2.73 0.13
N LEU A 21 12.80 -2.57 1.07
CA LEU A 21 11.45 -2.10 0.75
C LEU A 21 11.43 -0.65 0.26
N VAL A 22 12.25 0.23 0.84
CA VAL A 22 12.40 1.63 0.39
C VAL A 22 12.96 1.69 -1.03
N LEU A 23 14.03 0.94 -1.32
CA LEU A 23 14.62 0.88 -2.66
C LEU A 23 13.62 0.32 -3.68
N GLY A 24 12.95 -0.78 -3.32
CA GLY A 24 11.88 -1.36 -4.13
C GLY A 24 10.75 -0.36 -4.41
N PHE A 25 10.32 0.40 -3.41
CA PHE A 25 9.34 1.46 -3.56
C PHE A 25 9.80 2.54 -4.53
N ILE A 26 11.05 3.01 -4.43
CA ILE A 26 11.59 4.04 -5.33
C ILE A 26 11.56 3.54 -6.77
N VAL A 27 12.05 2.32 -7.02
CA VAL A 27 12.08 1.73 -8.36
C VAL A 27 10.66 1.55 -8.93
N LEU A 28 9.74 1.01 -8.13
CA LEU A 28 8.37 0.78 -8.55
C LEU A 28 7.58 2.08 -8.75
N SER A 29 7.93 3.16 -8.04
CA SER A 29 7.24 4.45 -8.18
C SER A 29 7.42 5.05 -9.58
N ALA A 30 8.54 4.77 -10.27
CA ALA A 30 8.76 5.19 -11.64
C ALA A 30 7.68 4.66 -12.60
N LEU A 31 7.13 3.46 -12.32
CA LEU A 31 6.10 2.84 -13.17
C LEU A 31 4.78 3.62 -13.19
N PHE A 32 4.50 4.43 -12.16
CA PHE A 32 3.31 5.28 -12.15
C PHE A 32 3.36 6.35 -13.23
N PHE A 33 4.55 6.81 -13.61
CA PHE A 33 4.75 7.91 -14.55
C PHE A 33 4.97 7.46 -15.99
N VAL A 34 5.03 6.14 -16.24
CA VAL A 34 5.13 5.59 -17.60
C VAL A 34 3.73 5.54 -18.23
N PRO A 35 3.52 6.06 -19.47
CA PRO A 35 2.24 5.95 -20.15
C PRO A 35 1.80 4.48 -20.31
N VAL A 36 0.50 4.20 -20.18
CA VAL A 36 -0.01 2.83 -20.33
C VAL A 36 0.16 2.36 -21.77
N PRO A 37 0.90 1.24 -22.01
CA PRO A 37 1.06 0.63 -23.34
C PRO A 37 -0.30 0.31 -23.96
N LYS A 38 -0.42 0.41 -25.28
CA LYS A 38 -1.71 0.23 -25.98
C LYS A 38 -2.29 -1.17 -25.74
N GLU A 39 -1.42 -2.15 -25.58
CA GLU A 39 -1.71 -3.57 -25.35
C GLU A 39 -2.37 -3.80 -23.99
N LEU A 40 -2.08 -2.94 -23.00
CA LEU A 40 -2.62 -3.03 -21.64
C LEU A 40 -3.87 -2.16 -21.42
N ARG A 41 -4.34 -1.43 -22.45
CA ARG A 41 -5.56 -0.62 -22.38
C ARG A 41 -6.86 -1.43 -22.49
N ASN A 42 -6.76 -2.75 -22.55
CA ASN A 42 -7.92 -3.63 -22.45
C ASN A 42 -8.40 -3.77 -20.99
N ALA A 43 -9.56 -4.39 -20.80
CA ALA A 43 -10.18 -4.51 -19.48
C ALA A 43 -9.28 -5.24 -18.47
N VAL A 44 -8.58 -6.28 -18.92
CA VAL A 44 -7.71 -7.12 -18.09
C VAL A 44 -6.43 -6.37 -17.70
N GLY A 45 -5.77 -5.71 -18.67
CA GLY A 45 -4.56 -4.92 -18.44
C GLY A 45 -4.82 -3.76 -17.48
N SER A 46 -5.92 -3.03 -17.69
CA SER A 46 -6.34 -1.96 -16.79
C SER A 46 -6.55 -2.47 -15.37
N ALA A 47 -7.18 -3.63 -15.22
CA ALA A 47 -7.39 -4.24 -13.92
C ALA A 47 -6.11 -4.68 -13.20
N VAL A 48 -5.15 -5.27 -13.93
CA VAL A 48 -3.84 -5.63 -13.38
C VAL A 48 -3.12 -4.39 -12.88
N LEU A 49 -3.12 -3.32 -13.66
CA LEU A 49 -2.53 -2.03 -13.29
C LEU A 49 -3.22 -1.45 -12.05
N ASN A 50 -4.54 -1.45 -12.00
CA ASN A 50 -5.31 -0.94 -10.86
C ASN A 50 -5.08 -1.76 -9.58
N THR A 51 -4.83 -3.07 -9.70
CA THR A 51 -4.46 -3.92 -8.55
C THR A 51 -3.03 -3.59 -8.08
N GLY A 52 -2.16 -3.19 -9.01
CA GLY A 52 -0.83 -2.68 -8.72
C GLY A 52 -0.84 -1.53 -7.70
N HIS A 53 -1.80 -0.61 -7.77
CA HIS A 53 -1.97 0.48 -6.80
C HIS A 53 -2.14 -0.03 -5.36
N ILE A 54 -3.06 -0.98 -5.16
CA ILE A 54 -3.32 -1.58 -3.84
C ILE A 54 -2.06 -2.26 -3.30
N ILE A 55 -1.39 -3.09 -4.12
CA ILE A 55 -0.19 -3.81 -3.71
C ILE A 55 0.94 -2.84 -3.38
N PHE A 56 1.14 -1.82 -4.22
CA PHE A 56 2.18 -0.82 -4.05
C PHE A 56 1.99 -0.02 -2.75
N PHE A 57 0.78 0.49 -2.49
CA PHE A 57 0.51 1.23 -1.26
C PHE A 57 0.46 0.35 -0.01
N CYS A 58 0.14 -0.94 -0.14
CA CYS A 58 0.32 -1.92 0.93
C CYS A 58 1.80 -2.07 1.32
N MET A 59 2.69 -2.25 0.33
CA MET A 59 4.13 -2.30 0.57
C MET A 59 4.66 -0.98 1.13
N PHE A 60 4.18 0.16 0.62
CA PHE A 60 4.50 1.49 1.15
C PHE A 60 4.12 1.60 2.63
N ALA A 61 2.92 1.20 3.03
CA ALA A 61 2.52 1.20 4.42
C ALA A 61 3.41 0.28 5.29
N LEU A 62 3.69 -0.93 4.83
CA LEU A 62 4.58 -1.86 5.55
C LEU A 62 5.99 -1.28 5.76
N ALA A 63 6.51 -0.55 4.76
CA ALA A 63 7.83 0.07 4.81
C ALA A 63 7.84 1.35 5.65
N PHE A 64 6.89 2.26 5.44
CA PHE A 64 6.96 3.63 5.94
C PHE A 64 6.13 3.90 7.19
N TYR A 65 5.02 3.18 7.39
CA TYR A 65 4.24 3.31 8.63
C TYR A 65 5.08 3.11 9.89
N PRO A 66 5.99 2.11 10.02
CA PRO A 66 6.82 1.97 11.23
C PRO A 66 7.68 3.18 11.59
N PHE A 67 8.03 4.04 10.64
CA PHE A 67 8.81 5.26 10.89
C PHE A 67 7.97 6.43 11.41
N THR A 68 6.64 6.33 11.38
CA THR A 68 5.77 7.39 11.92
C THR A 68 5.73 7.35 13.45
N LYS A 69 5.98 8.51 14.07
CA LYS A 69 6.05 8.66 15.53
C LYS A 69 4.68 8.99 16.16
N GLY A 70 4.49 8.54 17.39
CA GLY A 70 3.35 8.89 18.24
C GLY A 70 2.35 7.75 18.49
N LYS A 71 1.23 8.09 19.16
CA LYS A 71 0.17 7.13 19.50
C LYS A 71 -0.64 6.73 18.26
N ASN A 72 -1.08 5.48 18.16
CA ASN A 72 -1.84 4.97 16.99
C ASN A 72 -3.04 5.85 16.62
N ARG A 73 -3.77 6.39 17.61
CA ARG A 73 -4.93 7.29 17.39
C ARG A 73 -4.61 8.54 16.59
N THR A 74 -3.41 9.11 16.73
CA THR A 74 -3.00 10.29 15.94
C THR A 74 -2.11 9.91 14.78
N ARG A 75 -1.36 8.81 14.91
CA ARG A 75 -0.42 8.31 13.90
C ARG A 75 -1.13 7.76 12.67
N LEU A 76 -2.20 6.97 12.86
CA LEU A 76 -3.00 6.41 11.77
C LEU A 76 -3.62 7.49 10.87
N PRO A 77 -4.46 8.43 11.38
CA PRO A 77 -5.08 9.42 10.50
C PRO A 77 -4.04 10.34 9.83
N ARG A 78 -2.94 10.70 10.53
CA ARG A 78 -1.86 11.47 9.90
C ARG A 78 -1.22 10.72 8.74
N PHE A 79 -0.98 9.41 8.86
CA PHE A 79 -0.41 8.63 7.78
C PHE A 79 -1.36 8.49 6.61
N LEU A 80 -2.66 8.26 6.84
CA LEU A 80 -3.65 8.22 5.77
C LEU A 80 -3.78 9.58 5.07
N ILE A 81 -3.75 10.70 5.80
CA ILE A 81 -3.71 12.03 5.18
C ILE A 81 -2.47 12.21 4.30
N MET A 82 -1.31 11.68 4.71
CA MET A 82 -0.11 11.70 3.87
C MET A 82 -0.26 10.83 2.61
N VAL A 83 -0.85 9.64 2.72
CA VAL A 83 -1.14 8.76 1.58
C VAL A 83 -2.12 9.44 0.62
N PHE A 84 -3.14 10.11 1.14
CA PHE A 84 -4.12 10.84 0.36
C PHE A 84 -3.48 12.00 -0.40
N ALA A 85 -2.67 12.82 0.28
CA ALA A 85 -1.94 13.93 -0.34
C ALA A 85 -0.94 13.43 -1.40
N LEU A 86 -0.23 12.34 -1.12
CA LEU A 86 0.66 11.70 -2.08
C LEU A 86 -0.11 11.16 -3.29
N SER A 87 -1.29 10.56 -3.07
CA SER A 87 -2.13 10.03 -4.13
C SER A 87 -2.64 11.15 -5.05
N LEU A 88 -3.09 12.27 -4.48
CA LEU A 88 -3.46 13.47 -5.25
C LEU A 88 -2.30 13.99 -6.09
N LEU A 89 -1.09 14.04 -5.51
CA LEU A 89 0.11 14.48 -6.23
C LEU A 89 0.45 13.54 -7.38
N VAL A 90 0.47 12.23 -7.12
CA VAL A 90 0.75 11.21 -8.14
C VAL A 90 -0.26 11.29 -9.28
N GLU A 91 -1.55 11.35 -8.96
CA GLU A 91 -2.63 11.42 -9.95
C GLU A 91 -2.56 12.70 -10.79
N THR A 92 -2.23 13.83 -10.14
CA THR A 92 -2.04 15.11 -10.84
C THR A 92 -0.86 15.04 -11.80
N ILE A 93 0.27 14.47 -11.39
CA ILE A 93 1.42 14.29 -12.29
C ILE A 93 1.08 13.30 -13.41
N GLN A 94 0.37 12.21 -13.11
CA GLN A 94 -0.09 11.25 -14.11
C GLN A 94 -0.97 11.91 -15.17
N SER A 95 -1.81 12.87 -14.77
CA SER A 95 -2.63 13.64 -15.71
C SER A 95 -1.79 14.45 -16.72
N SER A 96 -0.62 14.93 -16.30
CA SER A 96 0.29 15.68 -17.17
C SER A 96 1.03 14.81 -18.20
N VAL A 97 1.12 13.49 -17.98
CA VAL A 97 1.75 12.52 -18.90
C VAL A 97 0.73 11.77 -19.77
N GLY A 98 -0.51 12.27 -19.83
CA GLY A 98 -1.56 11.75 -20.71
C GLY A 98 -2.39 10.60 -20.13
N ARG A 99 -2.38 10.41 -18.81
CA ARG A 99 -3.37 9.55 -18.12
C ARG A 99 -4.59 10.39 -17.69
N ALA A 100 -5.75 9.77 -17.56
CA ALA A 100 -6.92 10.46 -17.01
C ALA A 100 -6.81 10.47 -15.48
N PHE A 101 -7.22 11.56 -14.84
CA PHE A 101 -7.33 11.63 -13.38
C PHE A 101 -8.47 10.73 -12.90
N GLN A 102 -8.17 9.77 -12.01
CA GLN A 102 -9.13 8.79 -11.47
C GLN A 102 -9.18 8.84 -9.95
N TRP A 103 -10.35 9.20 -9.40
CA TRP A 103 -10.58 9.18 -7.94
C TRP A 103 -10.50 7.77 -7.37
N GLU A 104 -10.84 6.78 -8.18
CA GLU A 104 -10.76 5.38 -7.83
C GLU A 104 -9.31 4.96 -7.51
N ASP A 105 -8.31 5.55 -8.16
CA ASP A 105 -6.90 5.25 -7.88
C ASP A 105 -6.47 5.78 -6.51
N ILE A 106 -6.97 6.95 -6.10
CA ILE A 106 -6.77 7.48 -4.75
C ILE A 106 -7.40 6.56 -3.71
N LEU A 107 -8.64 6.11 -3.93
CA LEU A 107 -9.32 5.15 -3.05
C LEU A 107 -8.52 3.84 -2.92
N ARG A 108 -8.01 3.31 -4.03
CA ARG A 108 -7.20 2.07 -4.05
C ARG A 108 -5.90 2.22 -3.28
N ASN A 109 -5.26 3.38 -3.38
CA ASN A 109 -4.05 3.69 -2.63
C ASN A 109 -4.33 3.68 -1.12
N GLU A 110 -5.43 4.30 -0.69
CA GLU A 110 -5.87 4.27 0.72
C GLU A 110 -6.19 2.85 1.20
N LEU A 111 -6.95 2.07 0.42
CA LEU A 111 -7.25 0.67 0.74
C LEU A 111 -5.97 -0.17 0.88
N GLY A 112 -5.02 0.00 -0.04
CA GLY A 112 -3.71 -0.61 0.03
C GLY A 112 -2.95 -0.23 1.30
N ALA A 113 -2.91 1.05 1.64
CA ALA A 113 -2.25 1.53 2.85
C ALA A 113 -2.88 0.96 4.14
N ILE A 114 -4.21 0.97 4.23
CA ILE A 114 -4.94 0.41 5.38
C ILE A 114 -4.68 -1.10 5.49
N LEU A 115 -4.65 -1.82 4.37
CA LEU A 115 -4.29 -3.25 4.35
C LEU A 115 -2.88 -3.48 4.91
N GLY A 116 -1.88 -2.72 4.44
CA GLY A 116 -0.51 -2.83 4.92
C GLY A 116 -0.38 -2.54 6.42
N ILE A 117 -1.05 -1.50 6.92
CA ILE A 117 -1.11 -1.19 8.36
C ILE A 117 -1.78 -2.34 9.12
N SER A 118 -2.88 -2.88 8.61
CA SER A 118 -3.63 -3.97 9.25
C SER A 118 -2.79 -5.24 9.38
N ILE A 119 -2.06 -5.60 8.33
CA ILE A 119 -1.07 -6.69 8.33
C ILE A 119 -0.02 -6.43 9.41
N GLN A 120 0.57 -5.24 9.42
CA GLN A 120 1.60 -4.90 10.40
C GLN A 120 1.09 -4.98 11.84
N MET A 121 -0.12 -4.46 12.09
CA MET A 121 -0.75 -4.52 13.41
C MET A 121 -1.07 -5.96 13.82
N HIS A 122 -1.41 -6.85 12.87
CA HIS A 122 -1.66 -8.25 13.16
C HIS A 122 -0.38 -8.97 13.63
N PHE A 123 0.75 -8.73 12.98
CA PHE A 123 2.04 -9.38 13.31
C PHE A 123 2.81 -8.70 14.45
N GLN A 124 2.45 -7.49 14.87
CA GLN A 124 3.02 -6.85 16.07
C GLN A 124 2.46 -7.50 17.36
N ARG A 125 3.36 -7.86 18.29
CA ARG A 125 3.16 -8.65 19.52
C ARG A 125 1.69 -8.77 19.99
N PRO A 126 1.19 -10.00 20.23
CA PRO A 126 -0.22 -10.26 20.50
C PRO A 126 -0.61 -9.69 21.86
N HIS A 127 -1.16 -8.48 21.86
CA HIS A 127 -1.90 -7.97 23.02
C HIS A 127 -3.35 -8.47 22.90
N LYS A 128 -3.70 -9.51 23.68
CA LYS A 128 -4.97 -10.24 23.56
C LYS A 128 -6.22 -9.34 23.50
N ALA A 129 -6.21 -8.23 24.25
CA ALA A 129 -7.34 -7.30 24.37
C ALA A 129 -7.82 -6.68 23.04
N HIS A 130 -6.98 -6.59 22.01
CA HIS A 130 -7.34 -5.95 20.73
C HIS A 130 -7.20 -6.88 19.52
N TRP A 131 -7.01 -8.19 19.73
CA TRP A 131 -6.78 -9.15 18.64
C TRP A 131 -8.01 -9.27 17.72
N ALA A 132 -9.21 -9.36 18.31
CA ALA A 132 -10.46 -9.42 17.55
C ALA A 132 -10.62 -8.19 16.63
N LEU A 133 -10.40 -6.98 17.15
CA LEU A 133 -10.51 -5.75 16.36
C LEU A 133 -9.50 -5.68 15.21
N ARG A 134 -8.28 -6.20 15.41
CA ARG A 134 -7.26 -6.28 14.34
C ARG A 134 -7.67 -7.24 13.23
N ILE A 135 -8.22 -8.40 13.60
CA ILE A 135 -8.71 -9.38 12.63
C ILE A 135 -9.94 -8.85 11.91
N SER A 136 -10.90 -8.27 12.63
CA SER A 136 -12.08 -7.65 12.03
C SER A 136 -11.68 -6.57 11.02
N LEU A 137 -10.69 -5.73 11.34
CA LEU A 137 -10.17 -4.74 10.39
C LEU A 137 -9.53 -5.40 9.16
N LEU A 138 -8.69 -6.43 9.35
CA LEU A 138 -8.05 -7.15 8.26
C LEU A 138 -9.09 -7.81 7.34
N VAL A 139 -10.09 -8.49 7.92
CA VAL A 139 -11.18 -9.12 7.15
C VAL A 139 -12.01 -8.06 6.45
N ALA A 140 -12.37 -6.97 7.13
CA ALA A 140 -13.18 -5.90 6.56
C ALA A 140 -12.46 -5.22 5.38
N ILE A 141 -11.15 -4.93 5.51
CA ILE A 141 -10.40 -4.29 4.43
C ILE A 141 -10.18 -5.25 3.25
N SER A 142 -9.92 -6.54 3.52
CA SER A 142 -9.86 -7.55 2.47
C SER A 142 -11.19 -7.70 1.74
N ALA A 143 -12.32 -7.70 2.46
CA ALA A 143 -13.64 -7.74 1.87
C ALA A 143 -13.94 -6.48 1.05
N ALA A 144 -13.60 -5.29 1.55
CA ALA A 144 -13.78 -4.03 0.82
C ALA A 144 -12.99 -4.01 -0.49
N ILE A 145 -11.75 -4.54 -0.48
CA ILE A 145 -10.94 -4.71 -1.70
C ILE A 145 -11.63 -5.68 -2.66
N LEU A 146 -12.13 -6.84 -2.18
CA LEU A 146 -12.82 -7.79 -3.05
C LEU A 146 -14.08 -7.19 -3.69
N VAL A 147 -14.86 -6.43 -2.92
CA VAL A 147 -16.06 -5.74 -3.41
C VAL A 147 -15.69 -4.70 -4.47
N GLU A 148 -14.67 -3.87 -4.21
CA GLU A 148 -14.20 -2.88 -5.21
C GLU A 148 -13.69 -3.57 -6.49
N ARG A 149 -13.24 -4.83 -6.40
CA ARG A 149 -12.82 -5.65 -7.55
C ARG A 149 -13.94 -6.46 -8.21
N MET A 150 -15.16 -6.51 -7.67
CA MET A 150 -16.25 -7.30 -8.28
C MET A 150 -16.53 -6.96 -9.75
N PRO A 151 -16.57 -5.68 -10.18
CA PRO A 151 -16.83 -5.34 -11.58
C PRO A 151 -15.77 -5.90 -12.57
N LEU A 152 -14.56 -6.15 -12.08
CA LEU A 152 -13.52 -6.84 -12.85
C LEU A 152 -13.83 -8.34 -12.98
N TYR A 153 -14.17 -9.00 -11.88
CA TYR A 153 -14.50 -10.43 -11.90
C TYR A 153 -15.66 -10.73 -12.84
N GLU A 154 -16.71 -9.90 -12.81
CA GLU A 154 -17.85 -10.01 -13.71
C GLU A 154 -17.44 -9.89 -15.19
N LYS A 155 -16.55 -8.95 -15.52
CA LYS A 155 -16.01 -8.78 -16.88
C LYS A 155 -15.10 -9.93 -17.33
N LEU A 156 -14.31 -10.49 -16.42
CA LEU A 156 -13.48 -11.66 -16.73
C LEU A 156 -14.35 -12.89 -17.01
N LEU A 157 -15.38 -13.11 -16.20
CA LEU A 157 -16.34 -14.20 -16.38
C LEU A 157 -17.12 -14.05 -17.69
N SER A 158 -17.52 -12.84 -18.06
CA SER A 158 -18.24 -12.63 -19.33
C SER A 158 -17.36 -12.90 -20.56
N LEU A 159 -16.07 -12.53 -20.51
CA LEU A 159 -15.11 -12.85 -21.58
C LEU A 159 -14.87 -14.37 -21.70
N TYR A 160 -14.74 -15.07 -20.57
CA TYR A 160 -14.59 -16.53 -20.55
C TYR A 160 -15.84 -17.24 -21.09
N ASN A 161 -17.04 -16.77 -20.75
CA ASN A 161 -18.28 -17.37 -21.24
C ASN A 161 -18.57 -17.08 -22.72
N GLN A 162 -17.79 -16.20 -23.38
CA GLN A 162 -17.92 -15.86 -24.80
C GLN A 162 -16.85 -16.54 -25.69
N SER A 163 -15.87 -17.22 -25.10
CA SER A 163 -14.83 -18.01 -25.79
C SER A 163 -15.14 -19.50 -25.79
#